data_AF-A0A8S0T4L9-F1
#
_entry.id   AF-A0A8S0T4L9-F1
#
_cell.length_a   1.000
_cell.length_b   1.000
_cell.length_c   1.000
_cell.angle_alpha   90.00
_cell.angle_beta   90.00
_cell.angle_gamma   90.00
#
_symmetry.space_group_name_H-M   'P 1'
#
loop_
_entity.id
_entity.type
_entity.pdbx_description
1 polymer ?
#
loop_
_entity_poly.entity_id
_entity_poly.type
_entity_poly.pdbx_seq_one_letter_code
_entity_poly.pdbx_strand_id
1 'polypeptide(L)'
;VYNIKNNKCQYMPFWEAIDEIWSEHLHNPLHSAGYYFNPFLFYSNDSYSDPAVSYGMGYCVFKMPKDHRDQNLIMEQVVEYSKYSGGRNTKKNALSWTKYQEKCPQLQQLAIRILSQTCDGASKFKLMLLTEGMNLIER
;
A
#
# COMPACT_ATOMS: atom_id res chain seq x y z
N VAL A 1 14.19 -33.66 -12.45
CA VAL A 1 14.28 -32.19 -12.60
C VAL A 1 13.20 -31.75 -13.57
N TYR A 2 12.12 -31.13 -13.08
CA TYR A 2 11.02 -30.68 -13.94
C TYR A 2 11.53 -29.61 -14.92
N ASN A 3 11.31 -29.83 -16.21
CA ASN A 3 11.87 -29.03 -17.29
C ASN A 3 11.04 -27.75 -17.51
N ILE A 4 11.22 -26.75 -16.65
CA ILE A 4 10.49 -25.45 -16.66
C ILE A 4 10.79 -24.64 -17.94
N LYS A 5 11.81 -25.01 -18.72
CA LYS A 5 12.25 -24.25 -19.90
C LYS A 5 11.33 -24.39 -21.13
N ASN A 6 10.50 -25.44 -21.21
CA ASN A 6 9.67 -25.71 -22.40
C ASN A 6 8.18 -25.33 -22.29
N ASN A 7 7.71 -24.81 -21.15
CA ASN A 7 6.29 -24.49 -20.94
C ASN A 7 5.98 -22.98 -20.92
N LYS A 8 6.90 -22.12 -21.42
CA LYS A 8 6.69 -20.66 -21.48
C LYS A 8 5.34 -20.28 -22.05
N CYS A 9 4.98 -20.85 -23.20
CA CYS A 9 3.72 -20.53 -23.87
C CYS A 9 2.47 -20.94 -23.07
N GLN A 10 2.57 -21.92 -22.15
CA GLN A 10 1.43 -22.35 -21.35
C GLN A 10 1.18 -21.46 -20.13
N TYR A 11 2.23 -20.89 -19.55
CA TYR A 11 2.09 -20.00 -18.39
C TYR A 11 2.00 -18.52 -18.76
N MET A 12 2.51 -18.11 -19.93
CA MET A 12 2.51 -16.69 -20.34
C MET A 12 1.11 -16.05 -20.30
N PRO A 13 0.02 -16.70 -20.75
CA PRO A 13 -1.31 -16.12 -20.65
C PRO A 13 -1.75 -15.87 -19.19
N PHE A 14 -1.35 -16.74 -18.27
CA PHE A 14 -1.62 -16.55 -16.84
C PHE A 14 -0.78 -15.41 -16.25
N TRP A 15 0.49 -15.31 -16.65
CA TRP A 15 1.35 -14.20 -16.24
C TRP A 15 0.89 -12.85 -16.81
N GLU A 16 0.44 -12.81 -18.07
CA GLU A 16 -0.15 -11.62 -18.70
C GLU A 16 -1.43 -11.20 -17.98
N ALA A 17 -2.33 -12.14 -17.66
CA ALA A 17 -3.52 -11.85 -16.87
C ALA A 17 -3.20 -11.38 -15.44
N ILE A 18 -2.16 -11.96 -14.81
CA ILE A 18 -1.67 -11.49 -13.50
C ILE A 18 -1.09 -10.09 -13.63
N ASP A 19 -0.30 -9.80 -14.66
CA ASP A 19 0.29 -8.49 -14.90
C ASP A 19 -0.76 -7.44 -15.26
N GLU A 20 -1.83 -7.80 -15.96
CA GLU A 20 -2.97 -6.94 -16.27
C GLU A 20 -3.77 -6.63 -15.01
N ILE A 21 -4.16 -7.64 -14.24
CA ILE A 21 -4.82 -7.46 -12.93
C ILE A 21 -3.90 -6.66 -12.00
N TRP A 22 -2.60 -6.95 -12.03
CA TRP A 22 -1.62 -6.21 -11.25
C TRP A 22 -1.60 -4.76 -11.69
N SER A 23 -1.45 -4.45 -12.96
CA SER A 23 -1.31 -3.06 -13.45
C SER A 23 -2.60 -2.25 -13.34
N GLU A 24 -3.75 -2.86 -13.60
CA GLU A 24 -5.03 -2.16 -13.66
C GLU A 24 -5.74 -2.10 -12.30
N HIS A 25 -5.57 -3.12 -11.46
CA HIS A 25 -6.38 -3.30 -10.27
C HIS A 25 -5.59 -3.35 -8.96
N LEU A 26 -4.35 -3.87 -8.95
CA LEU A 26 -3.53 -3.99 -7.73
C LEU A 26 -2.47 -2.88 -7.61
N HIS A 27 -1.93 -2.38 -8.73
CA HIS A 27 -1.04 -1.22 -8.87
C HIS A 27 -1.90 0.05 -8.84
N ASN A 28 -2.82 0.08 -7.89
CA ASN A 28 -3.59 1.25 -7.57
C ASN A 28 -2.65 2.18 -6.78
N PRO A 29 -2.47 3.44 -7.21
CA PRO A 29 -1.79 4.47 -6.42
C PRO A 29 -2.24 4.50 -4.95
N LEU A 30 -3.48 4.11 -4.68
CA LEU A 30 -4.05 3.96 -3.34
C LEU A 30 -3.36 2.88 -2.49
N HIS A 31 -3.00 1.73 -3.06
CA HIS A 31 -2.27 0.68 -2.34
C HIS A 31 -0.83 1.09 -2.04
N SER A 32 -0.14 1.67 -3.03
CA SER A 32 1.18 2.27 -2.85
C SER A 32 1.18 3.37 -1.77
N ALA A 33 0.19 4.27 -1.81
CA ALA A 33 0.03 5.29 -0.78
C ALA A 33 -0.33 4.68 0.59
N GLY A 34 -1.17 3.64 0.61
CA GLY A 34 -1.51 2.91 1.83
C GLY A 34 -0.31 2.24 2.48
N TYR A 35 0.59 1.66 1.70
CA TYR A 35 1.87 1.16 2.19
C TYR A 35 2.72 2.29 2.80
N TYR A 36 2.88 3.41 2.08
CA TYR A 36 3.68 4.55 2.54
C TYR A 36 3.15 5.15 3.84
N PHE A 37 1.83 5.30 3.94
CA PHE A 37 1.15 5.87 5.10
C PHE A 37 0.83 4.84 6.19
N ASN A 38 1.33 3.62 6.09
CA ASN A 38 1.23 2.67 7.19
C ASN A 38 2.51 2.75 8.04
N PRO A 39 2.49 3.35 9.24
CA PRO A 39 3.71 3.53 10.04
C PRO A 39 4.38 2.21 10.41
N PHE A 40 3.60 1.14 10.54
CA PHE A 40 4.14 -0.19 10.82
C PHE A 40 4.99 -0.72 9.65
N LEU A 41 4.58 -0.47 8.41
CA LEU A 41 5.30 -0.91 7.21
C LEU A 41 6.41 0.08 6.83
N PHE A 42 6.10 1.38 6.84
CA PHE A 42 7.00 2.45 6.41
C PHE A 42 8.29 2.52 7.23
N TYR A 43 8.23 2.31 8.56
CA TYR A 43 9.41 2.32 9.42
C TYR A 43 9.93 0.92 9.78
N SER A 44 9.42 -0.14 9.13
CA SER A 44 9.93 -1.49 9.32
C SER A 44 11.39 -1.60 8.87
N ASN A 45 12.15 -2.56 9.41
CA ASN A 45 13.53 -2.79 8.97
C ASN A 45 13.61 -3.25 7.51
N ASP A 46 12.50 -3.78 6.98
CA ASP A 46 12.35 -4.24 5.60
C ASP A 46 11.75 -3.14 4.68
N SER A 47 11.71 -1.88 5.14
CA SER A 47 11.16 -0.78 4.36
C SER A 47 11.95 -0.60 3.06
N TYR A 48 11.37 -1.04 1.94
CA TYR A 48 11.97 -0.88 0.63
C TYR A 48 11.59 0.48 0.03
N SER A 49 12.60 1.21 -0.48
CA SER A 49 12.40 2.47 -1.19
C SER A 49 12.05 2.19 -2.65
N ASP A 50 10.78 1.83 -2.89
CA ASP A 50 10.26 1.62 -4.24
C ASP A 50 9.80 2.96 -4.88
N PRO A 51 10.26 3.30 -6.11
CA PRO A 51 9.71 4.41 -6.87
C PRO A 51 8.19 4.37 -7.05
N ALA A 52 7.59 3.18 -7.20
CA ALA A 52 6.14 3.00 -7.34
C ALA A 52 5.38 3.40 -6.07
N VAL A 53 5.99 3.18 -4.89
CA VAL A 53 5.43 3.60 -3.60
C VAL A 53 5.43 5.12 -3.51
N SER A 54 6.55 5.77 -3.86
CA SER A 54 6.65 7.24 -3.88
C SER A 54 5.70 7.88 -4.89
N TYR A 55 5.56 7.28 -6.07
CA TYR A 55 4.63 7.71 -7.10
C TYR A 55 3.17 7.62 -6.61
N GLY A 56 2.77 6.47 -6.05
CA GLY A 56 1.40 6.27 -5.61
C GLY A 56 1.02 7.19 -4.44
N MET A 57 1.95 7.41 -3.51
CA MET A 57 1.82 8.42 -2.46
C MET A 57 1.58 9.82 -3.06
N GLY A 58 2.46 10.28 -3.94
CA GLY A 58 2.34 11.60 -4.57
C GLY A 58 1.03 11.76 -5.35
N TYR A 59 0.66 10.75 -6.13
CA TYR A 59 -0.61 10.72 -6.86
C TYR A 59 -1.80 10.93 -5.91
N CYS A 60 -1.84 10.23 -4.77
CA CYS A 60 -2.94 10.36 -3.82
C CYS A 60 -2.97 11.73 -3.13
N VAL A 61 -1.80 12.30 -2.80
CA VAL A 61 -1.69 13.66 -2.25
C VAL A 61 -2.19 14.72 -3.24
N PHE A 62 -1.93 14.56 -4.54
CA PHE A 62 -2.44 15.50 -5.55
C PHE A 62 -3.91 15.27 -5.94
N LYS A 63 -4.40 14.02 -5.90
CA LYS A 63 -5.73 13.68 -6.40
C LYS A 63 -6.84 13.79 -5.36
N MET A 64 -6.56 13.50 -4.08
CA MET A 64 -7.61 13.38 -3.05
C MET A 64 -8.04 14.69 -2.38
N PRO A 65 -7.12 15.62 -2.04
CA PRO A 65 -7.48 16.94 -1.54
C PRO A 65 -8.09 17.80 -2.65
N LYS A 66 -9.04 18.67 -2.28
CA LYS A 66 -9.74 19.54 -3.25
C LYS A 66 -8.99 20.84 -3.57
N ASP A 67 -8.19 21.33 -2.63
CA ASP A 67 -7.46 22.61 -2.74
C ASP A 67 -5.95 22.37 -2.87
N HIS A 68 -5.30 23.09 -3.78
CA HIS A 68 -3.85 23.08 -3.95
C HIS A 68 -3.08 23.51 -2.69
N ARG A 69 -3.67 24.37 -1.85
CA ARG A 69 -3.08 24.75 -0.55
C ARG A 69 -2.98 23.55 0.39
N ASP A 70 -4.01 22.71 0.42
CA ASP A 70 -4.00 21.48 1.21
C ASP A 70 -2.96 20.49 0.67
N GLN A 71 -2.83 20.38 -0.66
CA GLN A 71 -1.82 19.51 -1.28
C GLN A 71 -0.40 19.88 -0.86
N ASN A 72 -0.06 21.18 -0.92
CA ASN A 72 1.26 21.68 -0.51
C ASN A 72 1.52 21.44 0.97
N LEU A 73 0.54 21.77 1.83
CA LEU A 73 0.65 21.56 3.27
C LEU A 73 0.81 20.08 3.63
N ILE A 74 0.10 19.20 2.93
CA ILE A 74 0.24 17.75 3.11
C ILE A 74 1.65 17.30 2.69
N MET A 75 2.18 17.79 1.57
CA MET A 75 3.56 17.46 1.14
C MET A 75 4.61 17.91 2.16
N GLU A 76 4.46 19.08 2.77
CA GLU A 76 5.33 19.53 3.86
C GLU A 76 5.25 18.57 5.06
N GLN A 77 4.04 18.14 5.42
CA GLN A 77 3.82 17.17 6.50
C GLN A 77 4.34 15.76 6.15
N VAL A 78 4.36 15.36 4.88
CA VAL A 78 4.97 14.10 4.42
C VAL A 78 6.49 14.12 4.68
N VAL A 79 7.14 15.25 4.41
CA VAL A 79 8.57 15.41 4.72
C VAL A 79 8.82 15.29 6.22
N GLU A 80 7.98 15.92 7.05
CA GLU A 80 8.09 15.81 8.51
C GLU A 80 7.83 14.36 9.00
N TYR A 81 6.82 13.69 8.45
CA TYR A 81 6.54 12.28 8.71
C TYR A 81 7.77 11.42 8.38
N SER A 82 8.37 11.55 7.20
CA SER A 82 9.52 10.73 6.80
C SER A 82 10.72 10.80 7.76
N LYS A 83 10.91 11.95 8.43
CA LYS A 83 12.00 12.20 9.38
C LYS A 83 11.73 11.63 10.77
N TYR A 84 10.47 11.37 11.10
CA TYR A 84 10.05 11.01 12.44
C TYR A 84 10.25 9.50 12.72
N SER A 85 11.35 9.14 13.40
CA SER A 85 11.66 7.75 13.76
C SER A 85 10.77 7.14 14.85
N GLY A 86 9.92 7.94 15.50
CA GLY A 86 9.04 7.49 16.58
C GLY A 86 7.96 6.47 16.17
N GLY A 87 7.79 6.24 14.86
CA GLY A 87 6.92 5.21 14.29
C GLY A 87 7.42 3.78 14.49
N ARG A 88 8.73 3.56 14.68
CA ARG A 88 9.34 2.21 14.86
C ARG A 88 8.78 1.41 16.03
N ASN A 89 8.24 2.08 17.04
CA ASN A 89 7.67 1.46 18.24
C ASN A 89 6.13 1.39 18.22
N THR A 90 5.47 1.59 17.07
CA THR A 90 4.02 1.39 16.93
C THR A 90 3.72 -0.11 16.90
N LYS A 91 3.72 -0.73 18.09
CA LYS A 91 3.33 -2.13 18.23
C LYS A 91 1.84 -2.25 17.88
N LYS A 92 1.60 -2.85 16.71
CA LYS A 92 0.43 -3.66 16.31
C LYS A 92 -0.63 -3.08 15.38
N ASN A 93 -0.71 -1.79 15.04
CA ASN A 93 -1.80 -1.32 14.15
C ASN A 93 -1.38 -0.21 13.16
N ALA A 94 -1.63 -0.47 11.86
CA ALA A 94 -1.53 0.51 10.77
C ALA A 94 -2.35 1.79 11.00
N LEU A 95 -3.42 1.68 11.79
CA LEU A 95 -4.35 2.77 12.12
C LEU A 95 -3.86 3.69 13.25
N SER A 96 -2.69 3.44 13.86
CA SER A 96 -2.20 4.21 15.01
C SER A 96 -1.59 5.57 14.61
N TRP A 97 -2.36 6.38 13.89
CA TRP A 97 -2.00 7.74 13.48
C TRP A 97 -2.10 8.78 14.60
N THR A 98 -2.56 8.40 15.79
CA THR A 98 -2.82 9.30 16.93
C THR A 98 -1.62 10.14 17.35
N LYS A 99 -0.39 9.60 17.24
CA LYS A 99 0.86 10.31 17.59
C LYS A 99 1.23 11.43 16.63
N TYR A 100 0.65 11.43 15.43
CA TYR A 100 0.95 12.39 14.37
C TYR A 100 -0.08 13.52 14.28
N GLN A 101 -1.13 13.47 15.10
CA GLN A 101 -2.25 14.43 15.08
C GLN A 101 -1.80 15.88 15.26
N GLU A 102 -0.89 16.13 16.21
CA GLU A 102 -0.45 17.50 16.52
C GLU A 102 0.53 18.06 15.49
N LYS A 103 1.37 17.18 14.91
CA LYS A 103 2.42 17.59 13.98
C LYS A 103 1.99 17.61 12.52
N CYS A 104 1.10 16.69 12.15
CA CYS A 104 0.73 16.40 10.77
C CYS A 104 -0.79 16.22 10.63
N PRO A 105 -1.64 17.21 10.99
CA PRO A 105 -3.08 17.01 11.06
C PRO A 105 -3.73 16.75 9.69
N GLN A 106 -3.32 17.42 8.63
CA GLN A 106 -3.87 17.24 7.28
C GLN A 106 -3.43 15.90 6.68
N LEU A 107 -2.16 15.55 6.86
CA LEU A 107 -1.62 14.25 6.47
C LEU A 107 -2.32 13.11 7.23
N GLN A 108 -2.56 13.26 8.52
CA GLN A 108 -3.28 12.28 9.33
C GLN A 108 -4.68 12.02 8.75
N GLN A 109 -5.44 13.06 8.42
CA GLN A 109 -6.78 12.91 7.85
C GLN A 109 -6.72 12.17 6.50
N LEU A 110 -5.77 12.53 5.64
CA LEU A 110 -5.56 11.85 4.36
C LEU A 110 -5.18 10.38 4.56
N ALA A 111 -4.25 10.10 5.48
CA ALA A 111 -3.78 8.76 5.75
C ALA A 111 -4.88 7.86 6.33
N ILE A 112 -5.66 8.35 7.30
CA ILE A 112 -6.83 7.62 7.82
C ILE A 112 -7.80 7.32 6.68
N ARG A 113 -8.08 8.30 5.81
CA ARG A 113 -8.98 8.12 4.67
C ARG A 113 -8.47 7.07 3.69
N ILE A 114 -7.17 7.07 3.36
CA ILE A 114 -6.55 6.09 2.47
C ILE A 114 -6.56 4.69 3.09
N LEU A 115 -6.10 4.55 4.34
CA LEU A 115 -6.04 3.27 5.05
C LEU A 115 -7.42 2.68 5.35
N SER A 116 -8.48 3.51 5.39
CA SER A 116 -9.85 3.03 5.52
C SER A 116 -10.46 2.57 4.19
N GLN A 117 -9.85 2.93 3.05
CA GLN A 117 -10.28 2.50 1.71
C GLN A 117 -9.51 1.29 1.18
N THR A 118 -8.43 0.89 1.85
CA THR A 118 -7.66 -0.30 1.47
C THR A 118 -8.41 -1.57 1.86
N CYS A 119 -9.39 -1.98 1.05
CA CYS A 119 -9.81 -3.37 0.81
C CYS A 119 -11.10 -3.40 -0.04
N ASP A 120 -10.94 -3.35 -1.36
CA ASP A 120 -11.96 -3.86 -2.29
C ASP A 120 -11.38 -4.87 -3.29
N GLY A 121 -10.07 -4.85 -3.57
CA GLY A 121 -9.44 -5.78 -4.53
C GLY A 121 -9.55 -7.25 -4.12
N ALA A 122 -9.19 -7.59 -2.88
CA ALA A 122 -9.27 -8.98 -2.38
C ALA A 122 -10.71 -9.53 -2.38
N SER A 123 -11.69 -8.67 -2.05
CA SER A 123 -13.13 -8.99 -2.10
C SER A 123 -13.62 -9.13 -3.54
N LYS A 124 -13.25 -8.19 -4.42
CA LYS A 124 -13.65 -8.12 -5.84
C LYS A 124 -13.15 -9.32 -6.64
N PHE A 125 -11.94 -9.81 -6.34
CA PHE A 125 -11.36 -10.98 -6.98
C PHE A 125 -11.54 -12.27 -6.17
N LYS A 126 -12.29 -12.23 -5.06
CA LYS A 126 -12.54 -13.39 -4.17
C LYS A 126 -11.26 -14.14 -3.77
N LEU A 127 -10.14 -13.42 -3.70
CA LEU A 127 -8.81 -13.97 -3.40
C LEU A 127 -8.72 -14.48 -1.95
N MET A 128 -9.66 -14.09 -1.09
CA MET A 128 -9.84 -14.65 0.26
C MET A 128 -10.13 -16.15 0.28
N LEU A 129 -10.56 -16.77 -0.84
CA LEU A 129 -10.77 -18.22 -0.90
C LEU A 129 -9.46 -19.02 -0.95
N LEU A 130 -8.30 -18.38 -1.19
CA LEU A 130 -7.02 -19.08 -1.20
C LEU A 130 -6.47 -19.33 0.21
N THR A 131 -6.92 -18.61 1.24
CA THR A 131 -6.48 -18.85 2.62
C THR A 131 -7.25 -19.99 3.30
N GLU A 132 -8.50 -20.27 2.91
CA GLU A 132 -9.24 -21.45 3.38
C GLU A 132 -8.71 -22.75 2.74
N GLY A 133 -8.22 -22.71 1.50
CA GLY A 133 -7.60 -23.87 0.84
C GLY A 133 -6.22 -24.25 1.39
N MET A 134 -5.45 -23.29 1.94
CA MET A 134 -4.14 -23.55 2.54
C MET A 134 -4.23 -24.14 3.95
N ASN A 135 -5.35 -23.99 4.65
CA ASN A 135 -5.60 -24.62 5.96
C ASN A 135 -6.02 -26.10 5.87
N LEU A 136 -6.24 -26.62 4.66
CA LEU A 136 -6.58 -28.03 4.42
C LEU A 136 -5.38 -28.91 4.01
N ILE A 137 -4.18 -28.34 3.93
CA ILE A 137 -2.94 -29.09 3.62
C ILE A 137 -2.10 -29.36 4.89
N GLU A 138 -2.46 -28.77 6.04
CA GLU A 138 -1.86 -29.07 7.34
C GLU A 138 -2.83 -29.80 8.30
N ARG A 139 -3.47 -30.89 7.83
CA ARG A 139 -4.10 -31.88 8.71
C ARG A 139 -3.80 -33.30 8.26
#